data_AF-A0A0Q9W798-F1
#
_entry.id   AF-A0A0Q9W798-F1
#
_cell.length_a   1.000
_cell.length_b   1.000
_cell.length_c   1.000
_cell.angle_alpha   90.00
_cell.angle_beta   90.00
_cell.angle_gamma   90.00
#
_symmetry.space_group_name_H-M   'P 1'
#
loop_
_entity.id
_entity.type
_entity.pdbx_description
1 polymer ?
#
loop_
_entity_poly.entity_id
_entity_poly.type
_entity_poly.pdbx_seq_one_letter_code
_entity_poly.pdbx_strand_id
1 'polypeptide(L)'
;MLIRPKRGEQIQSRMAVLRSNFMFSELLKLKANSLEKVIPIAGDCALPDLGLSEADRQVLTEEVQVVVHSAATVNFVEPLSSALSINTRATRLLVQLAKQMGRLEAFVHVSTAFSNCPVEHIRECFYPELLSCSADKVLALQDQLSCELIDQMTPALLGKFPNTYTYTKALAEQ
;
A
#
# COMPACT_ATOMS: atom_id res chain seq x y z
N MET A 1 3.95 12.62 3.83
CA MET A 1 2.86 11.92 3.12
C MET A 1 3.38 11.45 1.77
N LEU A 2 3.33 10.16 1.48
CA LEU A 2 3.74 9.63 0.18
C LEU A 2 2.69 9.95 -0.89
N ILE A 3 3.10 10.52 -2.01
CA ILE A 3 2.21 10.92 -3.11
C ILE A 3 2.77 10.42 -4.42
N ARG A 4 1.95 9.64 -5.14
CA ARG A 4 2.26 9.17 -6.49
C ARG A 4 2.36 10.34 -7.49
N PRO A 5 3.45 10.49 -8.26
CA PRO A 5 3.47 11.38 -9.41
C PRO A 5 2.43 10.92 -10.45
N LYS A 6 1.76 11.84 -11.17
CA LYS A 6 0.77 11.45 -12.20
C LYS A 6 1.03 12.19 -13.49
N ARG A 7 1.25 11.46 -14.60
CA ARG A 7 1.25 12.01 -15.98
C ARG A 7 2.06 13.31 -16.16
N GLY A 8 3.29 13.36 -15.63
CA GLY A 8 4.16 14.54 -15.74
C GLY A 8 3.82 15.70 -14.80
N GLU A 9 2.76 15.60 -13.98
CA GLU A 9 2.51 16.55 -12.91
C GLU A 9 3.44 16.30 -11.72
N GLN A 10 4.09 17.37 -11.26
CA GLN A 10 4.91 17.32 -10.05
C GLN A 10 4.03 17.14 -8.81
N ILE A 11 4.59 16.51 -7.77
CA ILE A 11 3.89 16.25 -6.50
C ILE A 11 3.36 17.53 -5.85
N GLN A 12 4.02 18.68 -6.08
CA GLN A 12 3.66 19.99 -5.58
C GLN A 12 2.30 20.44 -6.13
N SER A 13 2.03 20.21 -7.42
CA SER A 13 0.74 20.53 -8.03
C SER A 13 -0.39 19.69 -7.44
N ARG A 14 -0.16 18.38 -7.24
CA ARG A 14 -1.14 17.50 -6.57
C ARG A 14 -1.38 17.93 -5.13
N MET A 15 -0.32 18.35 -4.43
CA MET A 15 -0.43 18.84 -3.06
C MET A 15 -1.22 20.15 -2.99
N ALA A 16 -1.03 21.06 -3.95
CA ALA A 16 -1.80 22.31 -4.02
C ALA A 16 -3.31 22.03 -4.18
N VAL A 17 -3.68 21.09 -5.06
CA VAL A 17 -5.08 20.66 -5.23
C VAL A 17 -5.64 20.01 -3.96
N LEU A 18 -4.85 19.20 -3.27
CA LEU A 18 -5.28 18.61 -1.99
C LEU A 18 -5.51 19.70 -0.95
N ARG A 19 -4.62 20.69 -0.85
CA ARG A 19 -4.73 21.80 0.10
C ARG A 19 -5.93 22.72 -0.16
N SER A 20 -6.36 22.86 -1.41
CA SER A 20 -7.53 23.67 -1.78
C SER A 20 -8.86 22.93 -1.65
N ASN A 21 -8.86 21.68 -1.19
CA ASN A 21 -10.08 20.90 -1.05
C ASN A 21 -11.01 21.49 0.03
N PHE A 22 -12.31 21.57 -0.27
CA PHE A 22 -13.33 22.12 0.62
C PHE A 22 -13.39 21.43 1.99
N MET A 23 -12.98 20.16 2.07
CA MET A 23 -12.90 19.40 3.33
C MET A 23 -12.01 20.06 4.38
N PHE A 24 -11.03 20.89 3.96
CA PHE A 24 -10.16 21.63 4.87
C PHE A 24 -10.66 23.04 5.20
N SER A 25 -11.79 23.49 4.66
CA SER A 25 -12.26 24.87 4.80
C SER A 25 -12.42 25.32 6.26
N GLU A 26 -13.08 24.53 7.10
CA GLU A 26 -13.26 24.85 8.53
C GLU A 26 -11.93 24.81 9.30
N LEU A 27 -11.05 23.85 8.99
CA LEU A 27 -9.71 23.77 9.58
C LEU A 27 -8.88 25.01 9.25
N LEU A 28 -8.93 25.47 8.00
CA LEU A 28 -8.16 26.63 7.54
C LEU A 28 -8.73 27.95 8.09
N LYS A 29 -10.04 28.04 8.33
CA LYS A 29 -10.64 29.18 9.06
C LYS A 29 -10.14 29.27 10.49
N LEU A 30 -10.06 28.13 11.19
CA LEU A 30 -9.57 28.08 12.58
C LEU A 30 -8.06 28.25 12.67
N LYS A 31 -7.32 27.71 11.69
CA LYS A 31 -5.86 27.72 11.67
C LYS A 31 -5.32 27.64 10.24
N ALA A 32 -5.06 28.82 9.67
CA ALA A 32 -4.66 29.01 8.27
C ALA A 32 -3.45 28.15 7.83
N ASN A 33 -2.46 27.97 8.70
CA ASN A 33 -1.19 27.30 8.35
C ASN A 33 -1.18 25.80 8.68
N SER A 34 -2.33 25.19 8.99
CA SER A 34 -2.39 23.78 9.44
C SER A 34 -1.78 22.79 8.45
N LEU A 35 -1.88 23.07 7.15
CA LEU A 35 -1.41 22.18 6.07
C LEU A 35 0.07 22.37 5.70
N GLU A 36 0.76 23.34 6.30
CA GLU A 36 2.23 23.51 6.15
C GLU A 36 3.00 22.35 6.80
N LYS A 37 2.40 21.72 7.82
CA LYS A 37 2.94 20.53 8.48
C LYS A 37 2.97 19.29 7.58
N VAL A 38 2.26 19.32 6.45
CA VAL A 38 2.20 18.19 5.53
C VAL A 38 3.28 18.33 4.46
N ILE A 39 4.33 17.51 4.61
CA ILE A 39 5.44 17.42 3.67
C ILE A 39 5.15 16.29 2.68
N PRO A 40 4.97 16.58 1.38
CA PRO A 40 4.79 15.56 0.36
C PRO A 40 6.14 14.92 0.01
N ILE A 41 6.15 13.60 -0.11
CA ILE A 41 7.29 12.80 -0.59
C ILE A 41 6.83 12.06 -1.84
N ALA A 42 7.62 12.07 -2.90
CA ALA A 42 7.29 11.33 -4.11
C ALA A 42 7.45 9.83 -3.87
N GLY A 43 6.48 9.04 -4.30
CA GLY A 43 6.62 7.58 -4.34
C GLY A 43 5.38 6.88 -4.88
N ASP A 44 5.57 5.65 -5.33
CA ASP A 44 4.54 4.82 -5.94
C ASP A 44 4.68 3.38 -5.43
N CYS A 45 3.62 2.88 -4.80
CA CYS A 45 3.56 1.51 -4.29
C CYS A 45 3.70 0.46 -5.41
N ALA A 46 3.43 0.80 -6.66
CA ALA A 46 3.63 -0.12 -7.78
C ALA A 46 5.13 -0.30 -8.15
N LEU A 47 6.00 0.65 -7.79
CA LEU A 47 7.40 0.67 -8.22
C LEU A 47 8.33 -0.07 -7.25
N PRO A 48 9.51 -0.53 -7.73
CA PRO A 48 10.60 -0.98 -6.87
C PRO A 48 10.97 0.09 -5.84
N ASP A 49 11.32 -0.35 -4.63
CA ASP A 49 11.64 0.53 -3.47
C ASP A 49 10.62 1.67 -3.25
N LEU A 50 9.34 1.40 -3.55
CA LEU A 50 8.24 2.36 -3.43
C LEU A 50 8.42 3.63 -4.29
N GLY A 51 9.31 3.60 -5.30
CA GLY A 51 9.63 4.75 -6.14
C GLY A 51 10.25 5.94 -5.38
N LEU A 52 10.88 5.67 -4.22
CA LEU A 52 11.53 6.68 -3.41
C LEU A 52 12.88 7.10 -4.01
N SER A 53 13.26 8.36 -3.78
CA SER A 53 14.65 8.79 -3.97
C SER A 53 15.49 8.38 -2.75
N GLU A 54 16.81 8.24 -2.92
CA GLU A 54 17.70 7.93 -1.79
C GLU A 54 17.63 9.00 -0.70
N ALA A 55 17.52 10.28 -1.09
CA ALA A 55 17.39 11.39 -0.14
C ALA A 55 16.08 11.31 0.66
N ASP A 56 14.95 11.04 0.00
CA ASP A 56 13.66 10.86 0.70
C ASP A 56 13.69 9.64 1.61
N ARG A 57 14.31 8.55 1.15
CA ARG A 57 14.49 7.32 1.91
C ARG A 57 15.27 7.57 3.19
N GLN A 58 16.37 8.34 3.13
CA GLN A 58 17.15 8.75 4.29
C GLN A 58 16.31 9.52 5.30
N VAL A 59 15.57 10.54 4.85
CA VAL A 59 14.67 11.33 5.70
C VAL A 59 13.65 10.43 6.39
N LEU A 60 13.06 9.48 5.66
CA LEU A 60 12.10 8.54 6.22
C LEU A 60 12.74 7.67 7.31
N THR A 61 13.95 7.15 7.10
CA THR A 61 14.64 6.30 8.07
C THR A 61 15.11 7.05 9.33
N GLU A 62 15.43 8.34 9.22
CA GLU A 62 15.96 9.13 10.34
C GLU A 62 14.85 9.75 11.20
N GLU A 63 13.73 10.17 10.60
CA GLU A 63 12.78 11.06 11.25
C GLU A 63 11.40 10.44 11.51
N VAL A 64 11.01 9.35 10.83
CA VAL A 64 9.66 8.78 10.98
C VAL A 64 9.53 7.98 12.27
N GLN A 65 8.50 8.32 13.04
CA GLN A 65 8.13 7.61 14.27
C GLN A 65 6.89 6.73 14.11
N VAL A 66 5.96 7.13 13.25
CA VAL A 66 4.72 6.38 13.04
C VAL A 66 4.47 6.23 11.55
N VAL A 67 4.29 4.99 11.11
CA VAL A 67 3.88 4.67 9.75
C VAL A 67 2.40 4.32 9.75
N VAL A 68 1.61 5.03 8.93
CA VAL A 68 0.22 4.66 8.64
C VAL A 68 0.12 4.28 7.17
N HIS A 69 0.04 2.97 6.91
CA HIS A 69 -0.01 2.43 5.56
C HIS A 69 -1.46 2.17 5.14
N SER A 70 -2.05 3.15 4.44
CA SER A 70 -3.41 3.06 3.88
C SER A 70 -3.45 3.02 2.34
N ALA A 71 -2.29 3.05 1.69
CA ALA A 71 -2.22 3.01 0.22
C ALA A 71 -2.53 1.59 -0.27
N ALA A 72 -3.53 1.48 -1.16
CA ALA A 72 -3.94 0.22 -1.77
C ALA A 72 -4.68 0.51 -3.08
N THR A 73 -4.73 -0.49 -3.97
CA THR A 73 -5.78 -0.54 -4.99
C THR A 73 -6.97 -1.31 -4.41
N VAL A 74 -8.15 -0.70 -4.50
CA VAL A 74 -9.44 -1.27 -4.04
C VAL A 74 -10.29 -1.78 -5.20
N ASN A 75 -9.73 -1.81 -6.41
CA ASN A 75 -10.41 -2.26 -7.61
C ASN A 75 -10.49 -3.80 -7.63
N PHE A 76 -11.71 -4.35 -7.68
CA PHE A 76 -11.92 -5.81 -7.63
C PHE A 76 -11.57 -6.52 -8.93
N VAL A 77 -11.42 -5.78 -10.03
CA VAL A 77 -11.05 -6.33 -11.35
C VAL A 77 -9.67 -5.83 -11.80
N GLU A 78 -8.86 -5.34 -10.86
CA GLU A 78 -7.46 -4.98 -11.14
C GLU A 78 -6.68 -6.24 -11.58
N PRO A 79 -5.83 -6.16 -12.62
CA PRO A 79 -4.91 -7.23 -12.97
C PRO A 79 -4.12 -7.69 -11.74
N LEU A 80 -3.95 -9.00 -11.57
CA LEU A 80 -3.33 -9.57 -10.39
C LEU A 80 -1.89 -9.08 -10.21
N SER A 81 -1.13 -8.95 -11.30
CA SER A 81 0.22 -8.39 -11.31
C SER A 81 0.27 -6.97 -10.71
N SER A 82 -0.69 -6.12 -11.06
CA SER A 82 -0.83 -4.76 -10.50
C SER A 82 -1.26 -4.80 -9.03
N ALA A 83 -2.28 -5.62 -8.69
CA ALA A 83 -2.77 -5.74 -7.33
C ALA A 83 -1.70 -6.30 -6.36
N LEU A 84 -0.93 -7.31 -6.78
CA LEU A 84 0.20 -7.84 -6.01
C LEU A 84 1.27 -6.78 -5.77
N SER A 85 1.57 -5.98 -6.80
CA SER A 85 2.53 -4.88 -6.69
C SER A 85 2.12 -3.88 -5.62
N ILE A 86 0.88 -3.41 -5.68
CA ILE A 86 0.39 -2.30 -4.86
C ILE A 86 0.01 -2.74 -3.45
N ASN A 87 -0.70 -3.87 -3.30
CA ASN A 87 -1.26 -4.27 -2.02
C ASN A 87 -0.30 -5.16 -1.22
N THR A 88 0.43 -6.06 -1.90
CA THR A 88 1.24 -7.09 -1.24
C THR A 88 2.72 -6.69 -1.19
N ARG A 89 3.36 -6.49 -2.35
CA ARG A 89 4.80 -6.16 -2.41
C ARG A 89 5.09 -4.83 -1.74
N ALA A 90 4.28 -3.79 -1.97
CA ALA A 90 4.48 -2.50 -1.32
C ALA A 90 4.39 -2.57 0.20
N THR A 91 3.46 -3.36 0.75
CA THR A 91 3.37 -3.59 2.19
C THR A 91 4.66 -4.24 2.71
N ARG A 92 5.17 -5.27 2.03
CA ARG A 92 6.45 -5.92 2.37
C ARG A 92 7.62 -4.94 2.33
N LEU A 93 7.75 -4.16 1.26
CA LEU A 93 8.81 -3.15 1.11
C LEU A 93 8.73 -2.09 2.20
N LEU A 94 7.53 -1.61 2.53
CA LEU A 94 7.34 -0.60 3.56
C LEU A 94 7.64 -1.14 4.97
N VAL A 95 7.30 -2.40 5.26
CA VAL A 95 7.72 -3.07 6.50
C VAL A 95 9.25 -3.21 6.55
N GLN A 96 9.90 -3.55 5.44
CA GLN A 96 11.37 -3.61 5.35
C GLN A 96 12.01 -2.23 5.56
N LEU A 97 11.45 -1.18 4.99
CA LEU A 97 11.89 0.21 5.22
C LEU A 97 11.67 0.62 6.69
N ALA A 98 10.51 0.29 7.25
CA ALA A 98 10.17 0.60 8.64
C ALA A 98 11.15 -0.05 9.64
N LYS A 99 11.64 -1.27 9.35
CA LYS A 99 12.70 -1.91 10.15
C LYS A 99 14.03 -1.12 10.19
N GLN A 100 14.23 -0.21 9.25
CA GLN A 100 15.41 0.66 9.19
C GLN A 100 15.16 2.04 9.83
N MET A 101 13.92 2.33 10.26
CA MET A 101 13.58 3.59 10.90
C MET A 101 14.04 3.60 12.36
N GLY A 102 15.04 4.41 12.68
CA GLY A 102 15.68 4.41 14.01
C GLY A 102 14.80 4.94 15.16
N ARG A 103 13.70 5.62 14.84
CA ARG A 103 12.77 6.22 15.82
C ARG A 103 11.35 5.64 15.75
N LEU A 104 11.17 4.48 15.10
CA LEU A 104 9.86 3.89 14.90
C LEU A 104 9.21 3.46 16.23
N GLU A 105 8.03 4.00 16.48
CA GLU A 105 7.17 3.68 17.63
C GLU A 105 5.98 2.80 17.22
N ALA A 106 5.44 2.98 16.00
CA ALA A 106 4.29 2.23 15.53
C ALA A 106 4.23 2.07 14.01
N PHE A 107 3.77 0.89 13.58
CA PHE A 107 3.37 0.61 12.21
C PHE A 107 1.90 0.20 12.17
N VAL A 108 1.07 0.99 11.50
CA VAL A 108 -0.36 0.78 11.39
C VAL A 108 -0.69 0.42 9.94
N HIS A 109 -1.02 -0.86 9.70
CA HIS A 109 -1.52 -1.31 8.41
C HIS A 109 -3.04 -1.18 8.34
N VAL A 110 -3.56 -0.49 7.32
CA VAL A 110 -4.99 -0.46 7.06
C VAL A 110 -5.34 -1.62 6.13
N SER A 111 -5.94 -2.66 6.71
CA SER A 111 -6.43 -3.80 5.93
C SER A 111 -7.89 -3.65 5.51
N THR A 112 -8.60 -4.76 5.36
CA THR A 112 -9.99 -4.83 4.96
C THR A 112 -10.68 -5.95 5.71
N ALA A 113 -11.96 -5.76 6.06
CA ALA A 113 -12.76 -6.81 6.69
C ALA A 113 -12.92 -8.06 5.80
N PHE A 114 -12.57 -7.96 4.52
CA PHE A 114 -12.69 -9.04 3.54
C PHE A 114 -11.40 -9.85 3.33
N SER A 115 -10.31 -9.59 4.07
CA SER A 115 -9.06 -10.36 3.96
C SER A 115 -9.23 -11.82 4.35
N ASN A 116 -10.24 -12.12 5.17
CA ASN A 116 -10.59 -13.48 5.59
C ASN A 116 -11.98 -13.92 5.08
N CYS A 117 -12.45 -13.34 3.96
CA CYS A 117 -13.76 -13.64 3.38
C CYS A 117 -14.01 -15.10 2.92
N PRO A 118 -13.01 -16.01 2.77
CA PRO A 118 -13.30 -17.43 2.63
C PRO A 118 -13.96 -18.07 3.86
N VAL A 119 -13.93 -17.40 5.02
CA VAL A 119 -14.58 -17.82 6.27
C VAL A 119 -15.87 -17.02 6.45
N GLU A 120 -16.96 -17.71 6.82
CA GLU A 120 -18.28 -17.09 7.00
C GLU A 120 -18.34 -16.11 8.18
N HIS A 121 -17.68 -16.45 9.30
CA HIS A 121 -17.71 -15.68 10.54
C HIS A 121 -16.31 -15.19 10.92
N ILE A 122 -16.08 -13.88 10.75
CA ILE A 122 -14.78 -13.24 11.02
C ILE A 122 -14.74 -12.73 12.47
N ARG A 123 -13.72 -13.17 13.21
CA ARG A 123 -13.29 -12.76 14.55
C ARG A 123 -11.90 -12.13 14.51
N GLU A 124 -11.55 -11.43 15.59
CA GLU A 124 -10.20 -10.92 15.84
C GLU A 124 -9.29 -12.07 16.33
N CYS A 125 -8.74 -12.83 15.38
CA CYS A 125 -7.81 -13.91 15.65
C CYS A 125 -6.86 -14.10 14.45
N PHE A 126 -5.76 -14.82 14.67
CA PHE A 126 -4.95 -15.31 13.56
C PHE A 126 -5.67 -16.46 12.87
N TYR A 127 -5.93 -16.32 11.57
CA TYR A 127 -6.53 -17.37 10.78
C TYR A 127 -5.46 -18.39 10.34
N PRO A 128 -5.81 -19.69 10.24
CA PRO A 128 -4.96 -20.65 9.54
C PRO A 128 -4.80 -20.25 8.07
N GLU A 129 -3.85 -20.85 7.36
CA GLU A 129 -3.58 -20.55 5.94
C GLU A 129 -4.83 -20.80 5.07
N LEU A 130 -5.58 -19.73 4.77
CA LEU A 130 -6.70 -19.71 3.83
C LEU A 130 -6.23 -19.56 2.37
N LEU A 131 -4.96 -19.19 2.21
CA LEU A 131 -4.30 -18.95 0.94
C LEU A 131 -3.83 -20.27 0.32
N SER A 132 -3.95 -20.39 -1.00
CA SER A 132 -3.45 -21.52 -1.77
C SER A 132 -1.91 -21.53 -1.85
N CYS A 133 -1.29 -20.35 -1.71
CA CYS A 133 0.13 -20.13 -1.84
C CYS A 133 0.55 -18.96 -0.93
N SER A 134 1.73 -19.05 -0.31
CA SER A 134 2.22 -17.99 0.58
C SER A 134 2.63 -16.73 -0.18
N ALA A 135 2.60 -15.57 0.50
CA ALA A 135 3.01 -14.29 -0.08
C ALA A 135 4.41 -14.35 -0.70
N ASP A 136 5.38 -14.98 -0.03
CA ASP A 136 6.75 -15.11 -0.55
C ASP A 136 6.82 -15.88 -1.87
N LYS A 137 6.07 -16.98 -1.98
CA LYS A 137 6.06 -17.79 -3.22
C LYS A 137 5.38 -17.04 -4.36
N VAL A 138 4.26 -16.36 -4.09
CA VAL A 138 3.53 -15.59 -5.09
C VAL A 138 4.35 -14.39 -5.58
N LEU A 139 5.03 -13.69 -4.67
CA LEU A 139 5.93 -12.60 -5.03
C LEU A 139 7.16 -13.10 -5.80
N ALA A 140 7.73 -14.25 -5.43
CA ALA A 140 8.83 -14.84 -6.18
C ALA A 140 8.43 -15.22 -7.62
N LEU A 141 7.20 -15.71 -7.82
CA LEU A 141 6.66 -15.93 -9.17
C LEU A 141 6.51 -14.61 -9.93
N GLN A 142 5.99 -13.57 -9.27
CA GLN A 142 5.83 -12.25 -9.88
C GLN A 142 7.17 -11.67 -10.35
N ASP A 143 8.26 -11.90 -9.63
CA ASP A 143 9.59 -11.41 -9.98
C ASP A 143 10.21 -12.16 -11.18
N GLN A 144 9.73 -13.38 -11.48
CA GLN A 144 10.29 -14.26 -12.53
C GLN A 144 9.46 -14.30 -13.82
N LEU A 145 8.18 -13.94 -13.74
CA LEU A 145 7.24 -14.05 -14.85
C LEU A 145 6.81 -12.67 -15.36
N SER A 146 6.34 -12.61 -16.60
CA SER A 146 5.74 -11.37 -17.13
C SER A 146 4.38 -11.10 -16.45
N CYS A 147 3.95 -9.84 -16.47
CA CYS A 147 2.65 -9.45 -15.92
C CYS A 147 1.51 -10.25 -16.56
N GLU A 148 1.56 -10.48 -17.88
CA GLU A 148 0.55 -11.23 -18.62
C GLU A 148 0.45 -12.68 -18.14
N LEU A 149 1.58 -13.34 -17.86
CA LEU A 149 1.59 -14.71 -17.34
C LEU A 149 1.02 -14.77 -15.92
N ILE A 150 1.39 -13.83 -15.05
CA ILE A 150 0.82 -13.72 -13.70
C ILE A 150 -0.70 -13.51 -13.76
N ASP A 151 -1.16 -12.63 -14.65
CA ASP A 151 -2.57 -12.32 -14.81
C ASP A 151 -3.36 -13.54 -15.34
N GLN A 152 -2.76 -14.34 -16.23
CA GLN A 152 -3.35 -15.62 -16.67
C GLN A 152 -3.45 -16.66 -15.54
N MET A 153 -2.57 -16.61 -14.55
CA MET A 153 -2.60 -17.51 -13.39
C MET A 153 -3.63 -17.11 -12.33
N THR A 154 -4.30 -15.96 -12.48
CA THR A 154 -5.27 -15.43 -11.51
C THR A 154 -6.30 -16.45 -11.03
N PRO A 155 -7.00 -17.22 -11.89
CA PRO A 155 -8.02 -18.16 -11.43
C PRO A 155 -7.47 -19.26 -10.52
N ALA A 156 -6.22 -19.71 -10.76
CA ALA A 156 -5.59 -20.73 -9.95
C ALA A 156 -5.10 -20.19 -8.60
N LEU A 157 -4.57 -18.97 -8.59
CA LEU A 157 -4.03 -18.33 -7.39
C LEU A 157 -5.12 -17.87 -6.41
N LEU A 158 -6.21 -17.28 -6.93
CA LEU A 158 -7.32 -16.79 -6.09
C LEU A 158 -7.91 -17.88 -5.19
N GLY A 159 -8.00 -19.12 -5.67
CA GLY A 159 -8.59 -20.22 -4.90
C GLY A 159 -10.01 -19.89 -4.43
N LYS A 160 -10.19 -19.71 -3.12
CA LYS A 160 -11.50 -19.39 -2.50
C LYS A 160 -11.84 -17.90 -2.49
N PHE A 161 -10.89 -17.03 -2.84
CA PHE A 161 -11.11 -15.59 -2.81
C PHE A 161 -11.91 -15.12 -4.02
N PRO A 162 -12.91 -14.24 -3.83
CA PRO A 162 -13.81 -13.83 -4.91
C PRO A 162 -13.16 -12.88 -5.93
N ASN A 163 -12.05 -12.23 -5.59
CA ASN A 163 -11.41 -11.24 -6.46
C ASN A 163 -9.96 -10.94 -6.06
N THR A 164 -9.22 -10.23 -6.93
CA THR A 164 -7.82 -9.87 -6.73
C THR A 164 -7.59 -8.96 -5.53
N TYR A 165 -8.53 -8.05 -5.24
CA TYR A 165 -8.43 -7.16 -4.07
C TYR A 165 -8.39 -7.94 -2.74
N THR A 166 -9.39 -8.77 -2.48
CA THR A 166 -9.50 -9.54 -1.24
C THR A 166 -8.33 -10.51 -1.06
N TYR A 167 -7.94 -11.19 -2.15
CA TYR A 167 -6.78 -12.07 -2.16
C TYR A 167 -5.46 -11.34 -1.85
N THR A 168 -5.20 -10.21 -2.51
CA THR A 168 -3.93 -9.48 -2.29
C THR A 168 -3.87 -8.76 -0.96
N LYS A 169 -5.01 -8.39 -0.37
CA LYS A 169 -5.08 -7.92 1.02
C LYS A 169 -4.83 -9.04 2.03
N ALA A 170 -5.34 -10.25 1.78
CA ALA A 170 -5.03 -11.43 2.60
C ALA A 170 -3.54 -11.77 2.55
N LEU A 171 -2.92 -11.74 1.36
CA LEU A 171 -1.47 -11.93 1.21
C LEU A 171 -0.65 -10.85 1.95
N ALA A 172 -1.17 -9.63 2.08
CA ALA A 172 -0.47 -8.55 2.78
C ALA A 172 -0.52 -8.66 4.30
N GLU A 173 -1.41 -9.49 4.85
CA GLU A 173 -1.51 -9.77 6.29
C GLU A 173 -0.60 -10.94 6.75
N GLN A 174 0.06 -11.63 5.80
CA GLN A 174 1.00 -12.72 6.05
C GLN A 174 2.40 -12.20 6.37
#